data_AF-A0A973TB47-F1
#
_entry.id   AF-A0A973TB47-F1
#
_cell.length_a   1.000
_cell.length_b   1.000
_cell.length_c   1.000
_cell.angle_alpha   90.00
_cell.angle_beta   90.00
_cell.angle_gamma   90.00
#
_symmetry.space_group_name_H-M   'P 1'
#
loop_
_entity.id
_entity.type
_entity.pdbx_description
1 polymer ?
#
loop_
_entity_poly.entity_id
_entity_poly.type
_entity_poly.pdbx_seq_one_letter_code
_entity_poly.pdbx_strand_id
1 'polypeptide(L)'
;MLTKAGNLAREQCPSTPGNLHCHMLRKTKAMDLYKQGIPLPIIMQLLGHENMSTTSAFYAFATLDMMRTAMNAATPAISESSTKILSDDELQLLYILK
;
A
#
# COMPACT_ATOMS: atom_id res chain seq x y z
N MET A 1 16.90 -10.79 -20.11
CA MET A 1 15.43 -10.65 -20.27
C MET A 1 14.87 -9.60 -19.31
N LEU A 2 14.87 -9.85 -17.98
CA LEU A 2 14.24 -8.95 -17.00
C LEU A 2 14.88 -7.55 -16.94
N THR A 3 16.21 -7.46 -16.98
CA THR A 3 16.93 -6.17 -17.02
C THR A 3 16.56 -5.33 -18.24
N LYS A 4 16.40 -5.97 -19.42
CA LYS A 4 15.99 -5.29 -20.65
C LYS A 4 14.57 -4.74 -20.53
N ALA A 5 13.63 -5.56 -20.04
CA ALA A 5 12.27 -5.11 -19.78
C ALA A 5 12.22 -3.98 -18.72
N GLY A 6 13.06 -4.07 -17.69
CA GLY A 6 13.23 -3.04 -16.68
C GLY A 6 13.73 -1.70 -17.22
N ASN A 7 14.71 -1.74 -18.13
CA ASN A 7 15.21 -0.53 -18.80
C ASN A 7 14.10 0.14 -19.62
N LEU A 8 13.35 -0.64 -20.41
CA LEU A 8 12.24 -0.12 -21.21
C LEU A 8 11.12 0.46 -20.32
N ALA A 9 10.77 -0.23 -19.24
CA ALA A 9 9.76 0.25 -18.30
C ALA A 9 10.16 1.59 -17.65
N ARG A 10 11.45 1.82 -17.41
CA ARG A 10 11.95 3.10 -16.87
C ARG A 10 11.77 4.29 -17.79
N GLU A 11 11.73 4.07 -19.10
CA GLU A 11 11.49 5.15 -20.07
C GLU A 11 10.08 5.74 -19.91
N GLN A 12 9.10 4.92 -19.52
CA GLN A 12 7.71 5.35 -19.29
C GLN A 12 7.42 5.63 -17.81
N CYS A 13 8.10 4.94 -16.90
CA CYS A 13 7.85 5.00 -15.46
C CYS A 13 9.19 5.15 -14.71
N PRO A 14 9.64 6.39 -14.47
CA PRO A 14 10.93 6.67 -13.83
C PRO A 14 11.07 6.10 -12.41
N SER A 15 9.96 5.79 -11.73
CA SER A 15 9.96 5.17 -10.40
C SER A 15 10.29 3.67 -10.40
N THR A 16 10.46 3.06 -11.57
CA THR A 16 10.82 1.63 -11.70
C THR A 16 12.25 1.39 -11.17
N PRO A 17 12.45 0.46 -10.20
CA PRO A 17 13.76 0.20 -9.59
C PRO A 17 14.84 -0.21 -10.59
N GLY A 18 16.07 0.30 -10.42
CA GLY A 18 17.23 -0.01 -11.28
C GLY A 18 17.49 -1.51 -11.42
N ASN A 19 17.61 -2.19 -10.28
CA ASN A 19 17.83 -3.63 -10.20
C ASN A 19 16.51 -4.35 -9.92
N LEU A 20 15.92 -4.94 -10.95
CA LEU A 20 14.70 -5.74 -10.82
C LEU A 20 15.03 -7.21 -10.63
N HIS A 21 14.40 -7.80 -9.61
CA HIS A 21 14.42 -9.24 -9.37
C HIS A 21 13.01 -9.81 -9.55
N CYS A 22 12.91 -11.06 -10.02
CA CYS A 22 11.62 -11.73 -10.23
C CYS A 22 10.75 -11.73 -8.95
N HIS A 23 11.37 -11.91 -7.79
CA HIS A 23 10.68 -11.89 -6.50
C HIS A 23 10.10 -10.52 -6.14
N MET A 24 10.65 -9.41 -6.65
CA MET A 24 10.07 -8.08 -6.42
C MET A 24 8.72 -7.97 -7.13
N LEU A 25 8.66 -8.35 -8.40
CA LEU A 25 7.41 -8.31 -9.16
C LEU A 25 6.35 -9.22 -8.55
N ARG A 26 6.74 -10.42 -8.13
CA ARG A 26 5.86 -11.36 -7.42
C ARG A 26 5.30 -10.77 -6.13
N LYS A 27 6.16 -10.18 -5.29
CA LYS A 27 5.75 -9.54 -4.02
C LYS A 27 4.85 -8.34 -4.26
N THR A 28 5.20 -7.48 -5.22
CA THR A 28 4.38 -6.32 -5.60
C THR A 28 2.99 -6.76 -6.05
N LYS A 29 2.89 -7.80 -6.90
CA LYS A 29 1.58 -8.28 -7.35
C LYS A 29 0.76 -8.90 -6.22
N ALA A 30 1.38 -9.66 -5.32
CA ALA A 30 0.70 -10.22 -4.17
C ALA A 30 0.14 -9.14 -3.23
N MET A 31 0.93 -8.10 -2.95
CA MET A 31 0.50 -6.97 -2.13
C MET A 31 -0.62 -6.17 -2.81
N ASP A 32 -0.54 -5.95 -4.13
CA ASP A 32 -1.60 -5.31 -4.92
C ASP A 32 -2.94 -6.05 -4.81
N LEU A 33 -2.93 -7.37 -4.99
CA LEU A 33 -4.13 -8.20 -4.84
C LEU A 33 -4.69 -8.15 -3.41
N TYR A 34 -3.81 -8.15 -2.40
CA TYR A 34 -4.23 -8.04 -1.01
C TYR A 34 -4.89 -6.68 -0.72
N LYS A 35 -4.33 -5.57 -1.22
CA LYS A 35 -4.92 -4.23 -1.11
C LYS A 35 -6.29 -4.12 -1.80
N GLN A 36 -6.52 -4.89 -2.85
CA GLN A 36 -7.82 -5.00 -3.53
C GLN A 36 -8.83 -5.85 -2.75
N GLY A 37 -8.46 -6.41 -1.59
CA GLY A 37 -9.33 -7.21 -0.73
C GLY A 37 -9.42 -8.69 -1.12
N ILE A 38 -8.55 -9.18 -2.01
CA ILE A 38 -8.52 -10.60 -2.36
C ILE A 38 -8.06 -11.43 -1.14
N PRO A 39 -8.80 -12.49 -0.75
CA PRO A 39 -8.44 -13.32 0.38
C PRO A 39 -7.04 -13.94 0.26
N LEU A 40 -6.27 -13.92 1.38
CA LEU A 40 -4.94 -14.51 1.44
C LEU A 40 -4.84 -15.98 1.01
N PRO A 41 -5.84 -16.87 1.25
CA PRO A 41 -5.79 -18.25 0.73
C PRO A 41 -5.70 -18.32 -0.80
N ILE A 42 -6.37 -17.40 -1.51
CA ILE A 42 -6.33 -17.34 -2.98
C ILE A 42 -4.97 -16.84 -3.44
N ILE A 43 -4.45 -15.79 -2.79
CA ILE A 43 -3.11 -15.26 -3.08
C ILE A 43 -2.04 -16.34 -2.82
N MET A 44 -2.13 -17.09 -1.72
CA MET A 44 -1.25 -18.21 -1.40
C MET A 44 -1.22 -19.25 -2.54
N GLN A 45 -2.40 -19.63 -3.04
CA GLN A 45 -2.53 -20.59 -4.12
C GLN A 45 -1.96 -20.06 -5.44
N LEU A 46 -2.22 -18.79 -5.78
CA LEU A 46 -1.63 -18.13 -6.95
C LEU A 46 -0.10 -18.07 -6.88
N LEU A 47 0.44 -17.83 -5.68
CA LEU A 47 1.87 -17.85 -5.44
C LEU A 47 2.43 -19.29 -5.46
N GLY A 48 1.62 -20.31 -5.23
CA GLY A 48 2.08 -21.69 -5.09
C GLY A 48 2.87 -21.90 -3.80
N HIS A 49 2.48 -21.21 -2.72
CA HIS A 49 3.06 -21.44 -1.40
C HIS A 49 2.42 -22.68 -0.77
N GLU A 50 3.24 -23.60 -0.27
CA GLU A 50 2.79 -24.82 0.41
C GLU A 50 2.19 -24.55 1.80
N ASN A 51 2.61 -23.46 2.45
CA ASN A 51 2.24 -23.13 3.82
C ASN A 51 1.73 -21.69 3.91
N MET A 52 0.55 -21.50 4.51
CA MET A 52 -0.06 -20.19 4.74
C MET A 52 0.86 -19.22 5.48
N SER A 53 1.66 -19.72 6.43
CA SER A 53 2.60 -18.92 7.21
C SER A 53 3.53 -18.07 6.33
N THR A 54 3.99 -18.63 5.21
CA THR A 54 4.86 -17.91 4.25
C THR A 54 4.12 -16.76 3.55
N THR A 55 2.81 -16.87 3.34
CA THR A 55 2.01 -15.80 2.71
C THR A 55 1.60 -14.76 3.75
N SER A 56 1.10 -15.20 4.90
CA SER A 56 0.63 -14.31 5.95
C SER A 56 1.75 -13.45 6.52
N ALA A 57 2.96 -14.01 6.68
CA ALA A 57 4.11 -13.27 7.20
C ALA A 57 4.49 -12.04 6.36
N PHE A 58 4.22 -12.04 5.05
CA PHE A 58 4.58 -10.93 4.15
C PHE A 58 3.42 -10.02 3.76
N TYR A 59 2.17 -10.44 3.90
CA TYR A 59 1.03 -9.69 3.37
C TYR A 59 -0.10 -9.46 4.37
N ALA A 60 -0.17 -10.19 5.49
CA ALA A 60 -1.26 -10.07 6.46
C ALA A 60 -1.09 -8.86 7.41
N PHE A 61 -0.90 -7.66 6.86
CA PHE A 61 -0.84 -6.43 7.66
C PHE A 61 -1.65 -5.32 7.02
N ALA A 62 -2.26 -4.48 7.85
CA ALA A 62 -2.97 -3.30 7.38
C ALA A 62 -1.96 -2.19 7.02
N THR A 63 -1.94 -1.77 5.76
CA THR A 63 -1.15 -0.57 5.38
C THR A 63 -1.90 0.69 5.79
N LEU A 64 -1.17 1.81 5.94
CA LEU A 64 -1.78 3.11 6.23
C LEU A 64 -2.86 3.47 5.21
N ASP A 65 -2.64 3.17 3.93
CA ASP A 65 -3.61 3.43 2.88
C ASP A 65 -4.89 2.61 3.08
N MET A 66 -4.77 1.32 3.45
CA MET A 66 -5.94 0.48 3.75
C MET A 66 -6.72 1.03 4.95
N MET A 67 -6.02 1.49 6.00
CA MET A 67 -6.65 2.11 7.17
C MET A 67 -7.38 3.40 6.80
N ARG A 68 -6.76 4.26 5.98
CA ARG A 68 -7.38 5.50 5.48
C ARG A 68 -8.60 5.21 4.63
N THR A 69 -8.51 4.27 3.69
CA THR A 69 -9.64 3.87 2.85
C THR A 69 -10.78 3.31 3.69
N ALA A 70 -10.49 2.46 4.68
CA ALA A 70 -11.50 1.92 5.58
C ALA A 70 -12.16 3.02 6.44
N MET A 71 -11.38 3.97 6.97
CA MET A 71 -11.89 5.10 7.75
C MET A 71 -12.81 6.00 6.93
N ASN A 72 -12.41 6.32 5.69
CA ASN A 72 -13.20 7.11 4.76
C ASN A 72 -14.51 6.39 4.38
N ALA A 73 -14.44 5.07 4.14
CA ALA A 73 -15.62 4.26 3.84
C ALA A 73 -16.57 4.14 5.04
N ALA A 74 -16.04 4.09 6.26
CA ALA A 74 -16.83 4.02 7.48
C ALA A 74 -17.47 5.36 7.86
N THR A 75 -16.90 6.49 7.40
CA THR A 75 -17.37 7.83 7.78
C THR A 75 -17.66 8.73 6.56
N PRO A 76 -18.63 8.35 5.70
CA PRO A 76 -18.94 9.09 4.49
C PRO A 76 -19.46 10.51 4.75
N ALA A 77 -20.02 10.78 5.93
CA ALA A 77 -20.56 12.10 6.29
C ALA A 77 -19.50 13.15 6.70
N ILE A 78 -18.24 12.75 6.95
CA ILE A 78 -17.15 13.68 7.28
C ILE A 78 -16.52 14.32 6.02
N SER A 79 -16.88 13.86 4.81
CA SER A 79 -16.26 14.37 3.58
C SER A 79 -16.62 15.82 3.22
N GLU A 80 -17.65 16.42 3.84
CA GLU A 80 -18.08 17.80 3.56
C GLU A 80 -17.88 18.78 4.72
N SER A 81 -17.61 18.30 5.94
CA SER A 81 -17.23 19.19 7.03
C SER A 81 -15.74 19.46 6.94
N SER A 82 -15.39 20.54 6.24
CA SER A 82 -14.09 21.23 6.24
C SER A 82 -13.13 20.69 7.30
N THR A 83 -12.31 19.71 6.93
CA THR A 83 -11.08 19.43 7.67
C THR A 83 -10.20 20.65 7.42
N LYS A 84 -10.46 21.73 8.16
CA LYS A 84 -9.60 22.90 8.19
C LYS A 84 -8.28 22.36 8.72
N ILE A 85 -7.33 22.10 7.82
CA ILE A 85 -5.95 21.80 8.19
C ILE A 85 -5.54 23.02 9.02
N LEU A 86 -5.28 22.82 10.32
CA LEU A 86 -4.85 23.90 11.19
C LEU A 86 -3.56 24.47 10.60
N SER A 87 -3.44 25.80 10.58
CA SER A 87 -2.17 26.42 10.24
C SER A 87 -1.12 26.06 11.30
N ASP A 88 0.15 26.16 10.93
CA ASP A 88 1.27 25.89 11.85
C ASP A 88 1.16 26.76 13.12
N ASP A 89 0.67 27.99 12.97
CA ASP A 89 0.39 28.92 14.07
C ASP A 89 -0.74 28.42 15.01
N GLU A 90 -1.82 27.86 14.45
CA GLU A 90 -2.94 27.29 15.23
C GLU A 90 -2.51 26.03 16.00
N LEU A 91 -1.63 25.20 15.41
CA LEU A 91 -1.04 24.03 16.06
C LEU A 91 -0.11 24.43 17.21
N GLN A 92 0.69 25.46 17.01
CA GLN A 92 1.60 25.96 18.03
C GLN A 92 0.84 26.53 19.23
N LEU A 93 -0.25 27.28 19.03
CA LEU A 93 -1.13 27.78 20.10
C LEU A 93 -1.75 26.65 20.94
N LEU A 94 -2.19 25.55 20.31
CA LEU A 94 -2.71 24.37 21.00
C LEU A 94 -1.67 23.71 21.91
N TYR A 95 -0.41 23.69 21.49
CA TYR A 95 0.67 23.10 22.27
C TYR A 95 1.05 23.95 23.49
N ILE A 96 0.83 25.26 23.41
CA ILE A 96 1.11 26.24 24.49
C ILE A 96 -0.03 26.26 25.53
N LEU A 97 -1.23 25.79 25.21
CA LEU A 97 -2.40 25.73 26.10
C LEU A 97 -2.34 24.60 27.16
N LYS A 98 -1.15 24.11 27.50
CA LYS A 98 -0.93 23.18 28.62
C LYS A 98 -0.63 23.92 29.93
#